data_AF-A0A6M5YSZ4-F1
#
_entry.id   AF-A0A6M5YSZ4-F1
#
_cell.length_a   1.000
_cell.length_b   1.000
_cell.length_c   1.000
_cell.angle_alpha   90.00
_cell.angle_beta   90.00
_cell.angle_gamma   90.00
#
_symmetry.space_group_name_H-M   'P 1'
#
loop_
_entity.id
_entity.type
_entity.pdbx_description
1 polymer ?
#
loop_
_entity_poly.entity_id
_entity_poly.type
_entity_poly.pdbx_seq_one_letter_code
_entity_poly.pdbx_strand_id
1 'polypeptide(L)'
;MTHAPADIGLSPDAADRFDDYLRQTRAALARSPDVNPDDIEADIREHVERELLGAPRPVPLAALDAVLARLGPPSQWGTGDDPTLWFRATHLLRGARTAAVAQARRVRFTLWSGPEDWRLAYLSFGVFALGVLTFGVLLPVCLPVSYLLSRAGLAHAREKGLVLGTGRKWLLYPPVVLVSATLLIAAIVWPAGLGIAAAQEVSEATYRVQNHDRPESVRHPSSYQRLREKDRKERWAAQLEEDRKLLEAIPASPTLAPAAAGLFVGAGAALIWWTVLGAIVSNFPGTVRAVFCPLCDALEPRHGTWLAVPCLILLIPWIATTYDFVAALK
;
A
#
# COMPACT_ATOMS: atom_id res chain seq x y z
N MET A 1 -22.17 4.48 -40.07
CA MET A 1 -22.88 5.78 -40.00
C MET A 1 -21.82 6.82 -39.68
N THR A 2 -21.31 7.52 -40.68
CA THR A 2 -20.41 8.66 -40.49
C THR A 2 -21.23 9.76 -39.83
N HIS A 3 -21.01 9.98 -38.53
CA HIS A 3 -21.56 11.16 -37.85
C HIS A 3 -21.04 12.38 -38.62
N ALA A 4 -21.94 13.10 -39.29
CA ALA A 4 -21.64 14.42 -39.77
C ALA A 4 -21.12 15.22 -38.56
N PRO A 5 -19.97 15.90 -38.68
CA PRO A 5 -19.39 16.63 -37.55
C PRO A 5 -20.46 17.52 -36.95
N ALA A 6 -20.64 17.42 -35.62
CA ALA A 6 -21.44 18.38 -34.88
C ALA A 6 -20.98 19.77 -35.31
N ASP A 7 -21.92 20.60 -35.72
CA ASP A 7 -21.65 21.93 -36.24
C ASP A 7 -21.20 22.81 -35.06
N ILE A 8 -19.92 22.71 -34.70
CA ILE A 8 -19.26 23.43 -33.58
C ILE A 8 -19.37 24.95 -33.80
N GLY A 9 -19.85 25.39 -34.97
CA GLY A 9 -20.05 26.80 -35.29
C GLY A 9 -18.72 27.54 -35.38
N LEU A 10 -17.66 26.85 -35.84
CA LEU A 10 -16.35 27.45 -36.08
C LEU A 10 -16.43 28.49 -37.20
N SER A 11 -15.71 29.61 -37.06
CA SER A 11 -15.47 30.47 -38.23
C SER A 11 -14.70 29.68 -39.31
N PRO A 12 -14.79 30.07 -40.59
CA PRO A 12 -14.07 29.37 -41.67
C PRO A 12 -12.58 29.19 -41.37
N ASP A 13 -11.90 30.25 -40.92
CA ASP A 13 -10.48 30.20 -40.56
C ASP A 13 -10.19 29.25 -39.38
N ALA A 14 -11.10 29.15 -38.41
CA ALA A 14 -10.97 28.25 -37.27
C ALA A 14 -11.20 26.79 -37.67
N ALA A 15 -12.15 26.54 -38.57
CA ALA A 15 -12.39 25.21 -39.13
C ALA A 15 -11.13 24.71 -39.88
N ASP A 16 -10.56 25.54 -40.76
CA ASP A 16 -9.35 25.20 -41.50
C ASP A 16 -8.16 24.92 -40.55
N ARG A 17 -8.00 25.74 -39.51
CA ARG A 17 -6.94 25.55 -38.50
C ARG A 17 -7.12 24.24 -37.72
N PHE A 18 -8.35 23.89 -37.35
CA PHE A 18 -8.66 22.68 -36.60
C PHE A 18 -8.44 21.43 -37.45
N ASP A 19 -8.91 21.44 -38.69
CA ASP A 19 -8.70 20.34 -39.65
C ASP A 19 -7.21 20.10 -39.89
N ASP A 20 -6.41 21.18 -39.97
CA ASP A 20 -4.97 21.05 -40.08
C ASP A 20 -4.33 20.42 -38.83
N TYR A 21 -4.77 20.81 -37.64
CA TYR A 21 -4.32 20.20 -36.38
C TYR A 21 -4.65 18.69 -36.33
N LEU A 22 -5.86 18.30 -36.72
CA LEU A 22 -6.29 16.89 -36.76
C LEU A 22 -5.48 16.10 -37.80
N ARG A 23 -5.25 16.67 -38.98
CA ARG A 23 -4.40 16.06 -40.03
C ARG A 23 -2.97 15.84 -39.54
N GLN A 24 -2.37 16.82 -38.85
CA GLN A 24 -1.03 16.67 -38.25
C GLN A 24 -1.02 15.60 -37.15
N THR A 25 -2.07 15.54 -36.34
CA THR A 25 -2.22 14.54 -35.28
C THR A 25 -2.31 13.13 -35.85
N ARG A 26 -3.13 12.91 -36.90
CA ARG A 26 -3.18 11.63 -37.62
C ARG A 26 -1.82 11.24 -38.20
N ALA A 27 -1.08 12.19 -38.78
CA ALA A 27 0.25 11.95 -39.32
C ALA A 27 1.26 11.55 -38.22
N ALA A 28 1.16 12.12 -37.02
CA ALA A 28 1.97 11.74 -35.87
C ALA A 28 1.61 10.33 -35.35
N LEU A 29 0.31 10.03 -35.26
CA LEU A 29 -0.21 8.74 -34.81
C LEU A 29 0.02 7.60 -35.81
N ALA A 30 0.15 7.89 -37.11
CA ALA A 30 0.45 6.88 -38.13
C ALA A 30 1.76 6.10 -37.87
N ARG A 31 2.65 6.63 -37.00
CA ARG A 31 3.89 5.97 -36.56
C ARG A 31 3.71 5.06 -35.35
N SER A 32 2.53 5.06 -34.73
CA SER A 32 2.19 4.30 -33.52
C SER A 32 1.10 3.26 -33.82
N PRO A 33 1.46 2.02 -34.20
CA PRO A 33 0.48 1.02 -34.65
C PRO A 33 -0.48 0.55 -33.55
N ASP A 34 -0.15 0.79 -32.29
CA ASP A 34 -0.95 0.36 -31.12
C ASP A 34 -2.10 1.32 -30.77
N VAL A 35 -2.19 2.48 -31.43
CA VAL A 35 -3.20 3.50 -31.13
C VAL A 35 -4.10 3.71 -32.33
N ASN A 36 -5.41 3.56 -32.13
CA ASN A 36 -6.40 3.86 -33.16
C ASN A 36 -6.52 5.38 -33.35
N PRO A 37 -6.16 5.94 -34.52
CA PRO A 37 -6.18 7.38 -34.73
C PRO A 37 -7.59 7.99 -34.67
N ASP A 38 -8.61 7.20 -35.01
CA ASP A 38 -10.00 7.67 -35.03
C ASP A 38 -10.53 7.94 -33.62
N ASP A 39 -10.10 7.14 -32.63
CA ASP A 39 -10.50 7.31 -31.23
C ASP A 39 -9.91 8.58 -30.63
N ILE A 40 -8.63 8.86 -30.90
CA ILE A 40 -7.95 10.08 -30.44
C ILE A 40 -8.57 11.32 -31.09
N GLU A 41 -8.91 11.25 -32.38
CA GLU A 41 -9.59 12.34 -33.06
C GLU A 41 -10.98 12.61 -32.46
N ALA A 42 -11.75 11.56 -32.17
CA ALA A 42 -13.05 11.70 -31.52
C ALA A 42 -12.93 12.38 -30.15
N ASP A 43 -11.95 11.96 -29.34
CA ASP A 43 -11.68 12.56 -28.03
C ASP A 43 -11.26 14.04 -28.13
N ILE A 44 -10.40 14.39 -29.10
CA ILE A 44 -9.99 15.78 -29.34
C ILE A 44 -11.20 16.63 -29.74
N ARG A 45 -12.06 16.13 -30.65
CA ARG A 45 -13.28 16.84 -31.07
C ARG A 45 -14.22 17.06 -29.90
N GLU A 46 -14.47 16.03 -29.08
CA GLU A 46 -15.34 16.13 -27.91
C GLU A 46 -14.78 17.14 -26.89
N HIS A 47 -13.47 17.14 -26.66
CA HIS A 47 -12.81 18.09 -25.75
C HIS A 47 -12.94 19.53 -26.25
N VAL A 48 -12.64 19.77 -27.53
CA VAL A 48 -12.75 21.09 -28.16
C VAL A 48 -14.19 21.60 -28.14
N GLU A 49 -15.16 20.74 -28.46
CA GLU A 49 -16.58 21.08 -28.37
C GLU A 49 -16.96 21.51 -26.95
N ARG A 50 -16.53 20.74 -25.94
CA ARG A 50 -16.83 21.01 -24.53
C ARG A 50 -16.25 22.33 -24.03
N GLU A 51 -14.99 22.62 -24.38
CA GLU A 51 -14.32 23.88 -24.01
C GLU A 51 -14.93 25.09 -24.72
N LEU A 52 -15.45 24.91 -25.93
CA LEU A 52 -16.03 25.99 -26.75
C LEU A 52 -17.54 26.18 -26.58
N LEU A 53 -18.21 25.37 -25.74
CA LEU A 53 -19.67 25.46 -25.51
C LEU A 53 -20.15 26.87 -25.11
N GLY A 54 -19.31 27.66 -24.44
CA GLY A 54 -19.62 29.04 -23.99
C GLY A 54 -19.08 30.16 -24.89
N ALA A 55 -18.40 29.83 -25.99
CA ALA A 55 -17.79 30.83 -26.87
C ALA A 55 -18.84 31.51 -27.78
N PRO A 56 -18.67 32.81 -28.11
CA PRO A 56 -19.54 33.49 -29.07
C PRO A 56 -19.45 32.82 -30.45
N ARG A 57 -20.60 32.69 -31.14
CA ARG A 57 -20.69 32.06 -32.46
C ARG A 57 -20.80 33.12 -33.57
N PRO A 58 -20.07 32.97 -34.70
CA PRO A 58 -19.12 31.90 -34.99
C PRO A 58 -17.87 31.97 -34.09
N VAL A 59 -17.34 30.81 -33.69
CA VAL A 59 -16.19 30.73 -32.78
C VAL A 59 -14.96 31.32 -33.47
N PRO A 60 -14.33 32.36 -32.88
CA PRO A 60 -13.18 33.00 -33.50
C PRO A 60 -11.93 32.13 -33.40
N LEU A 61 -11.04 32.23 -34.39
CA LEU A 61 -9.75 31.53 -34.46
C LEU A 61 -8.94 31.62 -33.16
N ALA A 62 -8.89 32.81 -32.54
CA ALA A 62 -8.14 33.04 -31.31
C ALA A 62 -8.66 32.19 -30.12
N ALA A 63 -9.96 31.93 -30.04
CA ALA A 63 -10.53 31.08 -28.99
C ALA A 63 -10.16 29.61 -29.21
N LEU A 64 -10.19 29.14 -30.47
CA LEU A 64 -9.75 27.80 -30.83
C LEU A 64 -8.25 27.61 -30.55
N ASP A 65 -7.40 28.56 -30.98
CA ASP A 65 -5.95 28.47 -30.76
C ASP A 65 -5.59 28.41 -29.27
N ALA A 66 -6.33 29.11 -28.41
CA ALA A 66 -6.15 29.01 -26.96
C ALA A 66 -6.44 27.59 -26.42
N VAL A 67 -7.46 26.90 -26.97
CA VAL A 67 -7.77 25.51 -26.62
C VAL A 67 -6.71 24.56 -27.19
N LEU A 68 -6.31 24.73 -28.45
CA LEU A 68 -5.27 23.92 -29.09
C LEU A 68 -3.90 24.08 -28.40
N ALA A 69 -3.57 25.29 -27.92
CA ALA A 69 -2.35 25.55 -27.15
C ALA A 69 -2.34 24.81 -25.80
N ARG A 70 -3.50 24.63 -25.15
CA ARG A 70 -3.63 23.82 -23.93
C ARG A 70 -3.54 22.33 -24.21
N LEU A 71 -4.07 21.89 -25.35
CA LEU A 71 -3.93 20.51 -25.80
C LEU A 71 -2.47 20.17 -26.09
N GLY A 72 -1.69 21.12 -26.63
CA GLY A 72 -0.26 20.98 -26.94
C GLY A 72 0.00 20.67 -28.42
N PRO A 73 1.27 20.57 -28.87
CA PRO A 73 1.61 20.38 -30.28
C PRO A 73 1.19 18.99 -30.81
N PRO A 74 0.74 18.85 -32.07
CA PRO A 74 0.31 17.57 -32.65
C PRO A 74 1.34 16.44 -32.56
N SER A 75 2.64 16.76 -32.56
CA SER A 75 3.73 15.80 -32.50
C SER A 75 3.83 15.05 -31.18
N GLN A 76 3.30 15.59 -30.07
CA GLN A 76 3.35 14.94 -28.76
C GLN A 76 2.42 13.71 -28.65
N TRP A 77 1.44 13.60 -29.56
CA TRP A 77 0.50 12.48 -29.61
C TRP A 77 1.14 11.25 -30.26
N GLY A 78 2.19 11.44 -31.06
CA GLY A 78 3.10 10.38 -31.49
C GLY A 78 4.10 10.06 -30.38
N THR A 79 4.59 8.82 -30.31
CA THR A 79 5.59 8.39 -29.33
C THR A 79 6.88 9.21 -29.48
N GLY A 80 7.00 10.28 -28.71
CA GLY A 80 8.30 10.87 -28.37
C GLY A 80 9.14 9.84 -27.62
N ASP A 81 10.44 9.85 -27.87
CA ASP A 81 11.43 8.87 -27.43
C ASP A 81 11.22 8.36 -25.98
N ASP A 82 11.27 7.03 -25.88
CA ASP A 82 10.96 6.12 -24.77
C ASP A 82 11.50 6.47 -23.36
N PRO A 83 10.61 6.58 -22.34
CA PRO A 83 10.90 6.20 -20.95
C PRO A 83 10.08 4.96 -20.50
N THR A 84 9.86 3.98 -21.38
CA THR A 84 8.69 3.08 -21.36
C THR A 84 8.68 1.87 -20.43
N LEU A 85 9.70 1.59 -19.62
CA LEU A 85 9.58 0.45 -18.68
C LEU A 85 8.65 0.72 -17.49
N TRP A 86 8.58 1.95 -16.99
CA TRP A 86 7.71 2.29 -15.85
C TRP A 86 6.26 2.56 -16.27
N PHE A 87 6.04 3.09 -17.48
CA PHE A 87 4.69 3.37 -17.99
C PHE A 87 3.95 2.12 -18.50
N ARG A 88 4.64 1.11 -19.04
CA ARG A 88 3.99 -0.17 -19.41
C ARG A 88 3.44 -0.92 -18.21
N ALA A 89 4.17 -0.92 -17.09
CA ALA A 89 3.68 -1.51 -15.84
C ALA A 89 2.44 -0.76 -15.31
N THR A 90 2.40 0.56 -15.44
CA THR A 90 1.24 1.35 -15.00
C THR A 90 0.06 1.27 -15.97
N HIS A 91 0.26 1.00 -17.26
CA HIS A 91 -0.84 0.84 -18.23
C HIS A 91 -1.57 -0.50 -18.10
N LEU A 92 -0.87 -1.60 -17.80
CA LEU A 92 -1.52 -2.88 -17.47
C LEU A 92 -2.34 -2.78 -16.17
N LEU A 93 -1.83 -2.05 -15.17
CA LEU A 93 -2.58 -1.72 -13.95
C LEU A 93 -3.73 -0.72 -14.21
N ARG A 94 -3.61 0.17 -15.21
CA ARG A 94 -4.68 1.11 -15.60
C ARG A 94 -5.77 0.48 -16.45
N GLY A 95 -5.47 -0.44 -17.36
CA GLY A 95 -6.46 -1.14 -18.19
C GLY A 95 -7.38 -2.06 -17.37
N ALA A 96 -6.81 -2.80 -16.41
CA ALA A 96 -7.59 -3.55 -15.44
C ALA A 96 -8.41 -2.59 -14.53
N ARG A 97 -7.86 -1.42 -14.18
CA ARG A 97 -8.58 -0.39 -13.43
C ARG A 97 -9.69 0.26 -14.25
N THR A 98 -9.55 0.55 -15.54
CA THR A 98 -10.60 1.22 -16.32
C THR A 98 -11.79 0.30 -16.57
N ALA A 99 -11.56 -0.97 -16.87
CA ALA A 99 -12.62 -1.98 -16.97
C ALA A 99 -13.31 -2.22 -15.61
N ALA A 100 -12.53 -2.39 -14.53
CA ALA A 100 -13.07 -2.54 -13.18
C ALA A 100 -13.78 -1.26 -12.70
N VAL A 101 -13.30 -0.07 -13.06
CA VAL A 101 -13.92 1.23 -12.72
C VAL A 101 -15.18 1.46 -13.54
N ALA A 102 -15.23 1.05 -14.81
CA ALA A 102 -16.44 1.13 -15.63
C ALA A 102 -17.52 0.17 -15.11
N GLN A 103 -17.14 -1.07 -14.74
CA GLN A 103 -18.05 -2.04 -14.14
C GLN A 103 -18.48 -1.61 -12.73
N ALA A 104 -17.55 -1.08 -11.92
CA ALA A 104 -17.85 -0.49 -10.62
C ALA A 104 -18.75 0.75 -10.77
N ARG A 105 -18.60 1.58 -11.81
CA ARG A 105 -19.52 2.71 -12.09
C ARG A 105 -20.92 2.21 -12.38
N ARG A 106 -21.10 1.16 -13.19
CA ARG A 106 -22.43 0.59 -13.47
C ARG A 106 -23.09 0.01 -12.21
N VAL A 107 -22.34 -0.77 -11.42
CA VAL A 107 -22.81 -1.31 -10.14
C VAL A 107 -23.07 -0.20 -9.11
N ARG A 108 -22.26 0.86 -9.11
CA ARG A 108 -22.46 2.06 -8.30
C ARG A 108 -23.78 2.74 -8.64
N PHE A 109 -24.09 2.97 -9.92
CA PHE A 109 -25.36 3.61 -10.28
C PHE A 109 -26.56 2.75 -9.86
N THR A 110 -26.57 1.44 -10.13
CA THR A 110 -27.72 0.59 -9.79
C THR A 110 -27.89 0.35 -8.28
N LEU A 111 -26.81 0.33 -7.50
CA LEU A 111 -26.92 0.22 -6.03
C LEU A 111 -27.15 1.58 -5.34
N TRP A 112 -26.77 2.71 -5.95
CA TRP A 112 -26.74 4.03 -5.27
C TRP A 112 -27.83 5.02 -5.70
N SER A 113 -28.52 4.84 -6.83
CA SER A 113 -29.58 5.76 -7.26
C SER A 113 -30.99 5.28 -6.91
N GLY A 114 -31.17 4.79 -5.68
CA GLY A 114 -32.48 4.40 -5.14
C GLY A 114 -32.90 5.32 -3.97
N PRO A 115 -34.21 5.43 -3.67
CA PRO A 115 -34.74 6.20 -2.54
C PRO A 115 -34.25 5.73 -1.15
N GLU A 116 -33.51 4.62 -1.10
CA GLU A 116 -32.90 4.06 0.10
C GLU A 116 -31.37 4.22 0.07
N ASP A 117 -30.89 5.38 0.50
CA ASP A 117 -29.45 5.71 0.67
C ASP A 117 -28.69 4.79 1.67
N TRP A 118 -29.34 3.76 2.22
CA TRP A 118 -28.86 2.96 3.36
C TRP A 118 -28.35 1.57 3.00
N ARG A 119 -28.51 1.14 1.74
CA ARG A 119 -28.12 -0.22 1.29
C ARG A 119 -26.68 -0.55 1.61
N LEU A 120 -25.79 0.44 1.54
CA LEU A 120 -24.36 0.26 1.78
C LEU A 120 -24.03 0.01 3.26
N ALA A 121 -24.76 0.64 4.18
CA ALA A 121 -24.62 0.37 5.61
C ALA A 121 -25.12 -1.03 5.98
N TYR A 122 -26.26 -1.45 5.42
CA TYR A 122 -26.76 -2.81 5.61
C TYR A 122 -25.88 -3.87 4.98
N LEU A 123 -25.35 -3.62 3.77
CA LEU A 123 -24.44 -4.53 3.09
C LEU A 123 -23.12 -4.66 3.84
N SER A 124 -22.56 -3.54 4.34
CA SER A 124 -21.35 -3.59 5.17
C SER A 124 -21.57 -4.41 6.44
N PHE A 125 -22.64 -4.10 7.19
CA PHE A 125 -22.96 -4.82 8.42
C PHE A 125 -23.31 -6.29 8.15
N GLY A 126 -24.03 -6.59 7.07
CA GLY A 126 -24.39 -7.94 6.67
C GLY A 126 -23.17 -8.79 6.31
N VAL A 127 -22.22 -8.23 5.55
CA VAL A 127 -20.95 -8.91 5.24
C VAL A 127 -20.12 -9.13 6.51
N PHE A 128 -20.08 -8.14 7.41
CA PHE A 128 -19.42 -8.28 8.71
C PHE A 128 -20.07 -9.38 9.56
N ALA A 129 -21.39 -9.35 9.72
CA ALA A 129 -22.14 -10.33 10.49
C ALA A 129 -22.00 -11.74 9.91
N LEU A 130 -22.01 -11.89 8.58
CA LEU A 130 -21.74 -13.17 7.92
C LEU A 130 -20.33 -13.68 8.24
N GLY A 131 -19.32 -12.80 8.19
CA GLY A 131 -17.95 -13.15 8.57
C GLY A 131 -17.84 -13.61 10.02
N VAL A 132 -18.53 -12.93 10.94
CA VAL A 132 -18.57 -13.30 12.35
C VAL A 132 -19.31 -14.63 12.54
N LEU A 133 -20.49 -14.83 11.95
CA LEU A 133 -21.29 -16.05 12.12
C LEU A 133 -20.60 -17.30 11.58
N THR A 134 -19.78 -17.17 10.54
CA THR A 134 -19.07 -18.28 9.90
C THR A 134 -17.68 -18.55 10.48
N PHE A 135 -17.35 -17.93 11.62
CA PHE A 135 -16.12 -18.06 12.43
C PHE A 135 -15.02 -18.93 11.79
N GLY A 136 -13.99 -18.29 11.23
CA GLY A 136 -12.78 -18.93 10.72
C GLY A 136 -12.70 -19.05 9.19
N VAL A 137 -13.76 -19.52 8.51
CA VAL A 137 -13.67 -19.80 7.06
C VAL A 137 -13.77 -18.53 6.22
N LEU A 138 -14.83 -17.72 6.44
CA LEU A 138 -15.05 -16.50 5.64
C LEU A 138 -14.60 -15.22 6.35
N LEU A 139 -14.39 -15.24 7.66
CA LEU A 139 -13.95 -14.09 8.44
C LEU A 139 -12.76 -13.32 7.82
N PRO A 140 -11.64 -13.97 7.39
CA PRO A 140 -10.49 -13.24 6.84
C PRO A 140 -10.79 -12.51 5.52
N VAL A 141 -11.84 -12.91 4.79
CA VAL A 141 -12.26 -12.27 3.53
C VAL A 141 -13.39 -11.27 3.78
N CYS A 142 -14.39 -11.64 4.58
CA CYS A 142 -15.52 -10.78 4.91
C CYS A 142 -15.10 -9.54 5.70
N LEU A 143 -14.13 -9.66 6.60
CA LEU A 143 -13.68 -8.55 7.43
C LEU A 143 -13.09 -7.38 6.61
N PRO A 144 -12.09 -7.57 5.72
CA PRO A 144 -11.59 -6.47 4.89
C PRO A 144 -12.64 -5.93 3.92
N VAL A 145 -13.51 -6.79 3.36
CA VAL A 145 -14.59 -6.33 2.48
C VAL A 145 -15.59 -5.45 3.25
N SER A 146 -16.04 -5.85 4.43
CA SER A 146 -16.92 -5.04 5.29
C SER A 146 -16.24 -3.74 5.72
N TYR A 147 -14.94 -3.75 6.02
CA TYR A 147 -14.20 -2.53 6.30
C TYR A 147 -14.22 -1.55 5.12
N LEU A 148 -13.92 -2.02 3.90
CA LEU A 148 -13.93 -1.19 2.70
C LEU A 148 -15.33 -0.62 2.41
N LEU A 149 -16.37 -1.45 2.56
CA LEU A 149 -17.76 -1.02 2.42
C LEU A 149 -18.13 0.03 3.45
N SER A 150 -17.81 -0.18 4.72
CA SER A 150 -18.07 0.82 5.75
C SER A 150 -17.34 2.14 5.50
N ARG A 151 -16.08 2.09 5.06
CA ARG A 151 -15.31 3.29 4.69
C ARG A 151 -15.95 4.04 3.52
N ALA A 152 -16.39 3.32 2.49
CA ALA A 152 -17.13 3.92 1.37
C ALA A 152 -18.44 4.56 1.83
N GLY A 153 -19.16 3.91 2.76
CA GLY A 153 -20.41 4.44 3.33
C GLY A 153 -20.20 5.71 4.15
N LEU A 154 -19.14 5.75 4.97
CA LEU A 154 -18.77 6.95 5.74
C LEU A 154 -18.33 8.11 4.83
N ALA A 155 -17.55 7.82 3.78
CA ALA A 155 -17.12 8.83 2.81
C ALA A 155 -18.32 9.41 2.04
N HIS A 156 -19.22 8.56 1.54
CA HIS A 156 -20.43 8.98 0.82
C HIS A 156 -21.37 9.81 1.70
N ALA A 157 -21.59 9.41 2.96
CA ALA A 157 -22.39 10.19 3.91
C ALA A 157 -21.80 11.58 4.16
N ARG A 158 -20.46 11.68 4.25
CA ARG A 158 -19.74 12.95 4.41
C ARG A 158 -19.86 13.84 3.17
N GLU A 159 -19.73 13.30 1.97
CA GLU A 159 -19.89 14.04 0.71
C GLU A 159 -21.30 14.64 0.58
N LYS A 160 -22.33 13.91 1.01
CA LYS A 160 -23.72 14.39 1.02
C LYS A 160 -24.05 15.34 2.19
N GLY A 161 -23.10 15.63 3.08
CA GLY A 161 -23.35 16.45 4.27
C GLY A 161 -24.33 15.83 5.26
N LEU A 162 -24.56 14.50 5.19
CA LEU A 162 -25.52 13.82 6.05
C LEU A 162 -24.91 13.52 7.42
N VAL A 163 -25.51 14.06 8.47
CA VAL A 163 -25.16 13.67 9.85
C VAL A 163 -25.74 12.29 10.13
N LEU A 164 -24.88 11.29 10.25
CA LEU A 164 -25.28 9.93 10.61
C LEU A 164 -25.83 9.91 12.04
N GLY A 165 -27.13 9.64 12.19
CA GLY A 165 -27.75 9.44 13.50
C GLY A 165 -27.14 8.24 14.25
N THR A 166 -27.30 8.21 15.57
CA THR A 166 -26.67 7.21 16.46
C THR A 166 -26.94 5.77 16.01
N GLY A 167 -28.19 5.44 15.63
CA GLY A 167 -28.52 4.10 15.13
C GLY A 167 -27.81 3.71 13.83
N ARG A 168 -27.51 4.69 12.97
CA ARG A 168 -26.82 4.44 11.68
C ARG A 168 -25.33 4.23 11.85
N LYS A 169 -24.71 4.92 12.81
CA LYS A 169 -23.28 4.73 13.13
C LYS A 169 -22.99 3.28 13.52
N TRP A 170 -23.89 2.63 14.25
CA TRP A 170 -23.72 1.22 14.66
C TRP A 170 -23.62 0.22 13.50
N LEU A 171 -24.15 0.52 12.31
CA LEU A 171 -24.03 -0.37 11.16
C LEU A 171 -22.68 -0.27 10.46
N LEU A 172 -22.04 0.92 10.50
CA LEU A 172 -20.80 1.19 9.77
C LEU A 172 -19.56 1.03 10.66
N TYR A 173 -19.63 1.42 11.92
CA TYR A 173 -18.47 1.52 12.80
C TYR A 173 -17.85 0.19 13.25
N PRO A 174 -18.58 -0.90 13.52
CA PRO A 174 -17.96 -2.13 14.03
C PRO A 174 -16.81 -2.69 13.17
N PRO A 175 -16.97 -2.91 11.85
CA PRO A 175 -15.85 -3.39 11.04
C PRO A 175 -14.74 -2.35 10.91
N VAL A 176 -15.07 -1.05 10.93
CA VAL A 176 -14.07 0.03 10.89
C VAL A 176 -13.22 0.04 12.14
N VAL A 177 -13.85 0.07 13.31
CA VAL A 177 -13.15 0.07 14.60
C VAL A 177 -12.36 -1.22 14.78
N LEU A 178 -12.95 -2.37 14.47
CA LEU A 178 -12.28 -3.66 14.65
C LEU A 178 -11.01 -3.74 13.78
N VAL A 179 -11.12 -3.48 12.47
CA VAL A 179 -9.96 -3.54 11.57
C VAL A 179 -8.94 -2.46 11.91
N SER A 180 -9.37 -1.21 12.13
CA SER A 180 -8.46 -0.12 12.50
C SER A 180 -7.74 -0.40 13.81
N ALA A 181 -8.43 -0.93 14.82
CA ALA A 181 -7.83 -1.30 16.11
C ALA A 181 -6.85 -2.47 15.95
N THR A 182 -7.21 -3.51 15.19
CA THR A 182 -6.31 -4.64 14.93
C THR A 182 -5.05 -4.19 14.18
N LEU A 183 -5.21 -3.36 13.14
CA LEU A 183 -4.06 -2.79 12.42
C LEU A 183 -3.20 -1.90 13.34
N LEU A 184 -3.82 -1.13 14.23
CA LEU A 184 -3.11 -0.28 15.18
C LEU A 184 -2.34 -1.12 16.20
N ILE A 185 -2.96 -2.16 16.76
CA ILE A 185 -2.30 -3.10 17.68
C ILE A 185 -1.16 -3.81 16.95
N ALA A 186 -1.38 -4.31 15.74
CA ALA A 186 -0.33 -4.95 14.94
C ALA A 186 0.84 -3.99 14.68
N ALA A 187 0.54 -2.73 14.33
CA ALA A 187 1.56 -1.70 14.15
C ALA A 187 2.34 -1.41 15.45
N ILE A 188 1.72 -1.48 16.62
CA ILE A 188 2.40 -1.24 17.91
C ILE A 188 3.21 -2.47 18.34
N VAL A 189 2.66 -3.67 18.18
CA VAL A 189 3.19 -4.92 18.75
C VAL A 189 4.25 -5.56 17.86
N TRP A 190 4.23 -5.32 16.55
CA TRP A 190 5.14 -5.96 15.59
C TRP A 190 6.63 -5.90 16.00
N PRO A 191 7.20 -4.76 16.44
CA PRO A 191 8.61 -4.71 16.86
C PRO A 191 8.92 -5.59 18.08
N ALA A 192 7.95 -5.77 18.99
CA ALA A 192 8.13 -6.65 20.14
C ALA A 192 8.26 -8.11 19.73
N GLY A 193 7.60 -8.52 18.63
CA GLY A 193 7.75 -9.86 18.07
C GLY A 193 9.19 -10.21 17.68
N LEU A 194 9.94 -9.25 17.14
CA LEU A 194 11.35 -9.45 16.78
C LEU A 194 12.24 -9.60 18.03
N GLY A 195 11.96 -8.85 19.09
CA GLY A 195 12.65 -9.02 20.37
C GLY A 195 12.38 -10.38 21.01
N ILE A 196 11.13 -10.86 20.97
CA ILE A 196 10.77 -12.19 21.49
C ILE A 196 11.49 -13.29 20.69
N ALA A 197 11.52 -13.19 19.36
CA ALA A 197 12.20 -14.17 18.51
C ALA A 197 13.71 -14.25 18.82
N ALA A 198 14.38 -13.09 18.97
CA ALA A 198 15.79 -13.04 19.34
C ALA A 198 16.05 -13.63 20.75
N ALA A 199 15.18 -13.33 21.73
CA ALA A 199 15.28 -13.91 23.06
C ALA A 199 15.15 -15.45 23.03
N GLN A 200 14.25 -15.98 22.21
CA GLN A 200 14.05 -17.42 22.06
C GLN A 200 15.30 -18.08 21.46
N GLU A 201 15.88 -17.51 20.41
CA GLU A 201 17.09 -18.03 19.76
C GLU A 201 18.28 -18.11 20.74
N VAL A 202 18.51 -17.05 21.52
CA VAL A 202 19.58 -17.02 22.53
C VAL A 202 19.30 -17.96 23.70
N SER A 203 18.03 -18.12 24.10
CA SER A 203 17.61 -19.09 25.11
C SER A 203 17.91 -20.53 24.66
N GLU A 204 17.63 -20.85 23.39
CA GLU A 204 17.95 -22.16 22.82
C GLU A 204 19.46 -22.38 22.72
N ALA A 205 20.24 -21.38 22.31
CA ALA A 205 21.71 -21.45 22.30
C ALA A 205 22.27 -21.70 23.71
N THR A 206 21.75 -20.99 24.71
CA THR A 206 22.12 -21.16 26.12
C THR A 206 21.83 -22.59 26.58
N TYR A 207 20.65 -23.12 26.25
CA TYR A 207 20.27 -24.48 26.57
C TYR A 207 21.18 -25.52 25.88
N ARG A 208 21.53 -25.32 24.60
CA ARG A 208 22.43 -26.24 23.87
C ARG A 208 23.81 -26.29 24.50
N VAL A 209 24.39 -25.14 24.85
CA VAL A 209 25.71 -25.06 25.48
C VAL A 209 25.70 -25.67 26.87
N GLN A 210 24.69 -25.38 27.70
CA GLN A 210 24.62 -25.91 29.07
C GLN A 210 24.38 -27.42 29.14
N ASN A 211 23.64 -27.99 28.19
CA ASN A 211 23.34 -29.42 28.18
C ASN A 211 24.36 -30.25 27.39
N HIS A 212 25.32 -29.64 26.70
CA HIS A 212 26.28 -30.37 25.88
C HIS A 212 27.10 -31.38 26.68
N ASP A 213 27.50 -31.04 27.91
CA ASP A 213 28.33 -31.89 28.77
C ASP A 213 27.51 -32.99 29.49
N ARG A 214 26.18 -33.00 29.33
CA ARG A 214 25.37 -34.05 29.93
C ARG A 214 25.58 -35.35 29.15
N PRO A 215 25.99 -36.45 29.82
CA PRO A 215 26.19 -37.72 29.14
C PRO A 215 24.85 -38.19 28.56
N GLU A 216 24.74 -38.21 27.23
CA GLU A 216 23.62 -38.86 26.56
C GLU A 216 23.60 -40.34 26.97
N SER A 217 22.43 -40.86 27.36
CA SER A 217 22.28 -42.29 27.64
C SER A 217 22.62 -43.08 26.37
N VAL A 218 23.78 -43.74 26.38
CA VAL A 218 24.36 -44.40 25.21
C VAL A 218 23.45 -45.53 24.74
N ARG A 219 22.76 -45.34 23.61
CA ARG A 219 22.24 -46.45 22.80
C ARG A 219 23.29 -46.82 21.77
N HIS A 220 23.71 -48.08 21.74
CA HIS A 220 24.66 -48.58 20.75
C HIS A 220 24.11 -48.43 19.32
N PRO A 221 24.71 -47.56 18.47
CA PRO A 221 24.23 -47.36 17.12
C PRO A 221 24.74 -48.44 16.15
N SER A 222 23.92 -48.76 15.15
CA SER A 222 24.33 -49.62 14.02
C SER A 222 25.41 -48.96 13.15
N SER A 223 26.13 -49.72 12.33
CA SER A 223 27.24 -49.21 11.49
C SER A 223 26.83 -48.07 10.55
N TYR A 224 25.64 -48.13 9.95
CA TYR A 224 25.07 -47.03 9.16
C TYR A 224 24.74 -45.80 10.01
N GLN A 225 24.31 -45.99 11.25
CA GLN A 225 24.07 -44.89 12.18
C GLN A 225 25.37 -44.17 12.55
N ARG A 226 26.52 -44.87 12.64
CA ARG A 226 27.81 -44.26 12.99
C ARG A 226 28.29 -43.22 11.97
N LEU A 227 28.14 -43.47 10.67
CA LEU A 227 28.54 -42.51 9.63
C LEU A 227 27.67 -41.25 9.69
N ARG A 228 26.34 -41.42 9.77
CA ARG A 228 25.41 -40.29 9.92
C ARG A 228 25.61 -39.54 11.24
N GLU A 229 26.04 -40.25 12.27
CA GLU A 229 26.36 -39.68 13.58
C GLU A 229 27.66 -38.86 13.54
N LYS A 230 28.66 -39.24 12.73
CA LYS A 230 29.88 -38.44 12.53
C LYS A 230 29.55 -37.08 11.89
N ASP A 231 28.86 -37.07 10.75
CA ASP A 231 28.47 -35.82 10.07
C ASP A 231 27.54 -34.96 10.94
N ARG A 232 26.72 -35.59 11.79
CA ARG A 232 25.87 -34.89 12.76
C ARG A 232 26.71 -34.28 13.87
N LYS A 233 27.71 -34.99 14.41
CA LYS A 233 28.62 -34.51 15.45
C LYS A 233 29.47 -33.35 14.96
N GLU A 234 29.99 -33.41 13.74
CA GLU A 234 30.77 -32.31 13.15
C GLU A 234 29.92 -31.04 12.98
N ARG A 235 28.71 -31.16 12.42
CA ARG A 235 27.77 -30.04 12.32
C ARG A 235 27.35 -29.49 13.68
N TRP A 236 27.12 -30.37 14.64
CA TRP A 236 26.74 -29.98 16.00
C TRP A 236 27.89 -29.27 16.74
N ALA A 237 29.13 -29.72 16.57
CA ALA A 237 30.30 -29.08 17.14
C ALA A 237 30.52 -27.68 16.56
N ALA A 238 30.36 -27.53 15.23
CA ALA A 238 30.40 -26.21 14.59
C ALA A 238 29.31 -25.28 15.13
N GLN A 239 28.06 -25.76 15.25
CA GLN A 239 26.96 -24.99 15.81
C GLN A 239 27.21 -24.56 17.27
N LEU A 240 27.80 -25.44 18.09
CA LEU A 240 28.14 -25.12 19.48
C LEU A 240 29.24 -24.07 19.59
N GLU A 241 30.20 -24.08 18.66
CA GLU A 241 31.23 -23.05 18.60
C GLU A 241 30.62 -21.70 18.24
N GLU A 242 29.70 -21.66 17.26
CA GLU A 242 28.94 -20.45 16.90
C GLU A 242 28.06 -19.96 18.06
N ASP A 243 27.32 -20.85 18.73
CA ASP A 243 26.50 -20.51 19.89
C ASP A 243 27.35 -19.95 21.04
N ARG A 244 28.54 -20.51 21.27
CA ARG A 244 29.46 -20.01 22.30
C ARG A 244 29.98 -18.61 21.95
N LYS A 245 30.40 -18.38 20.71
CA LYS A 245 30.81 -17.05 20.22
C LYS A 245 29.68 -16.03 20.38
N LEU A 246 28.44 -16.42 20.04
CA LEU A 246 27.27 -15.58 20.19
C LEU A 246 27.01 -15.21 21.66
N LEU A 247 27.10 -16.18 22.58
CA LEU A 247 26.88 -15.92 24.01
C LEU A 247 28.01 -15.09 24.64
N GLU A 248 29.26 -15.28 24.21
CA GLU A 248 30.41 -14.48 24.65
C GLU A 248 30.34 -13.02 24.18
N ALA A 249 29.72 -12.78 23.02
CA ALA A 249 29.52 -11.42 22.50
C ALA A 249 28.44 -10.62 23.27
N ILE A 250 27.54 -11.28 23.99
CA ILE A 250 26.48 -10.60 24.75
C ILE A 250 27.04 -10.18 26.12
N PRO A 251 27.07 -8.88 26.47
CA PRO A 251 27.64 -8.40 27.73
C PRO A 251 26.67 -8.61 28.91
N ALA A 252 26.23 -9.84 29.14
CA ALA A 252 25.32 -10.23 30.20
C ALA A 252 25.68 -11.62 30.76
N SER A 253 25.24 -11.93 31.97
CA SER A 253 25.36 -13.29 32.49
C SER A 253 24.58 -14.27 31.61
N PRO A 254 24.98 -15.55 31.50
CA PRO A 254 24.26 -16.54 30.69
C PRO A 254 22.77 -16.66 31.03
N THR A 255 22.40 -16.38 32.27
CA THR A 255 21.00 -16.35 32.74
C THR A 255 20.19 -15.16 32.22
N LEU A 256 20.85 -14.03 31.93
CA LEU A 256 20.23 -12.80 31.46
C LEU A 256 20.45 -12.57 29.96
N ALA A 257 21.33 -13.33 29.32
CA ALA A 257 21.65 -13.21 27.90
C ALA A 257 20.40 -13.25 26.98
N PRO A 258 19.40 -14.14 27.18
CA PRO A 258 18.18 -14.14 26.38
C PRO A 258 17.37 -12.83 26.49
N ALA A 259 17.24 -12.31 27.71
CA ALA A 259 16.52 -11.06 27.95
C ALA A 259 17.30 -9.86 27.37
N ALA A 260 18.61 -9.82 27.53
CA ALA A 260 19.46 -8.76 26.98
C ALA A 260 19.40 -8.73 25.45
N ALA A 261 19.54 -9.89 24.78
CA ALA A 261 19.43 -10.00 23.33
C ALA A 261 18.04 -9.58 22.82
N GLY A 262 16.98 -10.07 23.47
CA GLY A 262 15.61 -9.71 23.09
C GLY A 262 15.30 -8.23 23.26
N LEU A 263 15.74 -7.62 24.35
CA LEU A 263 15.60 -6.18 24.56
C LEU A 263 16.41 -5.38 23.54
N PHE A 264 17.64 -5.79 23.23
CA PHE A 264 18.50 -5.10 22.28
C PHE A 264 17.93 -5.12 20.86
N VAL A 265 17.55 -6.30 20.36
CA VAL A 265 16.96 -6.46 19.02
C VAL A 265 15.58 -5.81 18.95
N GLY A 266 14.76 -6.01 19.99
CA GLY A 266 13.43 -5.40 20.08
C GLY A 266 13.49 -3.87 20.10
N ALA A 267 14.43 -3.28 20.84
CA ALA A 267 14.66 -1.84 20.86
C ALA A 267 15.09 -1.31 19.49
N GLY A 268 16.04 -1.97 18.82
CA GLY A 268 16.46 -1.60 17.47
C GLY A 268 15.33 -1.64 16.45
N ALA A 269 14.58 -2.75 16.43
CA ALA A 269 13.40 -2.90 15.60
C ALA A 269 12.35 -1.81 15.87
N ALA A 270 12.11 -1.50 17.15
CA ALA A 270 11.17 -0.45 17.54
C ALA A 270 11.66 0.93 17.07
N LEU A 271 12.93 1.26 17.25
CA LEU A 271 13.51 2.54 16.81
C LEU A 271 13.36 2.72 15.30
N ILE A 272 13.71 1.70 14.51
CA ILE A 272 13.57 1.74 13.04
C ILE A 272 12.09 1.89 12.67
N TRP A 273 11.23 1.04 13.23
CA TRP A 273 9.80 1.03 12.93
C TRP A 273 9.13 2.37 13.26
N TRP A 274 9.35 2.90 14.45
CA TRP A 274 8.74 4.18 14.88
C TRP A 274 9.32 5.37 14.12
N THR A 275 10.57 5.31 13.68
CA THR A 275 11.14 6.31 12.77
C THR A 275 10.40 6.31 11.43
N VAL A 276 10.22 5.13 10.82
CA VAL A 276 9.49 4.97 9.55
C VAL A 276 8.03 5.39 9.70
N LEU A 277 7.34 4.94 10.75
CA LEU A 277 5.95 5.28 10.98
C LEU A 277 5.77 6.77 11.26
N GLY A 278 6.64 7.37 12.07
CA GLY A 278 6.64 8.82 12.31
C GLY A 278 6.87 9.63 11.04
N ALA A 279 7.79 9.19 10.17
CA ALA A 279 8.01 9.79 8.86
C ALA A 279 6.78 9.69 7.96
N ILE A 280 6.11 8.53 7.91
CA ILE A 280 4.85 8.33 7.16
C ILE A 280 3.76 9.27 7.70
N VAL A 281 3.59 9.37 9.02
CA VAL A 281 2.60 10.25 9.65
C VAL A 281 2.88 11.73 9.35
N SER A 282 4.15 12.14 9.34
CA SER A 282 4.54 13.52 9.07
C SER A 282 4.29 13.91 7.60
N ASN A 283 4.63 13.03 6.66
CA ASN A 283 4.50 13.30 5.22
C ASN A 283 3.09 13.04 4.68
N PHE A 284 2.36 12.07 5.24
CA PHE A 284 1.06 11.63 4.73
C PHE A 284 -0.02 11.53 5.82
N PRO A 285 -0.26 12.59 6.62
CA PRO A 285 -1.21 12.55 7.72
C PRO A 285 -2.63 12.22 7.25
N GLY A 286 -3.02 12.67 6.06
CA GLY A 286 -4.33 12.37 5.46
C GLY A 286 -4.55 10.88 5.21
N THR A 287 -3.52 10.16 4.74
CA THR A 287 -3.58 8.72 4.50
C THR A 287 -3.69 7.95 5.81
N VAL A 288 -2.89 8.31 6.81
CA VAL A 288 -2.95 7.65 8.13
C VAL A 288 -4.30 7.88 8.80
N ARG A 289 -4.81 9.12 8.80
CA ARG A 289 -6.18 9.41 9.28
C ARG A 289 -7.22 8.61 8.51
N ALA A 290 -7.08 8.50 7.19
CA ALA A 290 -8.02 7.71 6.40
C ALA A 290 -8.00 6.23 6.77
N VAL A 291 -6.84 5.62 7.01
CA VAL A 291 -6.74 4.20 7.39
C VAL A 291 -7.27 3.97 8.81
N PHE A 292 -6.89 4.81 9.77
CA PHE A 292 -7.17 4.59 11.19
C PHE A 292 -8.37 5.38 11.74
N CYS A 293 -9.15 6.07 10.90
CA CYS A 293 -10.38 6.73 11.34
C CYS A 293 -11.34 5.69 11.96
N PRO A 294 -11.98 5.99 13.11
CA PRO A 294 -11.99 7.27 13.81
C PRO A 294 -10.87 7.46 14.86
N LEU A 295 -10.01 6.46 15.08
CA LEU A 295 -9.04 6.43 16.19
C LEU A 295 -7.97 7.53 16.08
N CYS A 296 -7.63 7.95 14.86
CA CYS A 296 -6.55 8.91 14.62
C CYS A 296 -7.03 10.26 14.05
N ASP A 297 -8.29 10.65 14.23
CA ASP A 297 -8.82 11.90 13.63
C ASP A 297 -8.08 13.17 14.13
N ALA A 298 -7.56 13.15 15.36
CA ALA A 298 -6.76 14.23 15.95
C ALA A 298 -5.26 14.20 15.57
N LEU A 299 -4.83 13.27 14.73
CA LEU A 299 -3.41 13.05 14.42
C LEU A 299 -2.86 14.15 13.51
N GLU A 300 -2.25 15.17 14.06
CA GLU A 300 -1.52 16.21 13.31
C GLU A 300 -0.13 15.75 12.82
N PRO A 301 0.38 16.30 11.68
CA PRO A 301 1.70 15.94 11.15
C PRO A 301 2.85 16.20 12.14
N ARG A 302 2.71 17.18 13.04
CA ARG A 302 3.69 17.42 14.12
C ARG A 302 3.92 16.17 14.97
N HIS A 303 2.88 15.40 15.29
CA HIS A 303 3.05 14.19 16.10
C HIS A 303 3.98 13.16 15.43
N GLY A 304 3.93 13.07 14.09
CA GLY A 304 4.83 12.20 13.33
C GLY A 304 6.29 12.64 13.45
N THR A 305 6.55 13.96 13.34
CA THR A 305 7.91 14.51 13.51
C THR A 305 8.44 14.33 14.93
N TRP A 306 7.59 14.58 15.94
CA TRP A 306 7.93 14.37 17.35
C TRP A 306 8.24 12.91 17.69
N LEU A 307 7.68 11.97 16.94
CA LEU A 307 7.98 10.54 17.08
C LEU A 307 9.25 10.15 16.31
N ALA A 308 9.39 10.59 15.06
CA ALA A 308 10.47 10.18 14.18
C ALA A 308 11.85 10.72 14.63
N VAL A 309 11.94 11.98 15.04
CA VAL A 309 13.22 12.63 15.35
C VAL A 309 13.92 11.98 16.56
N PRO A 310 13.27 11.76 17.71
CA PRO A 310 13.91 11.09 18.84
C PRO A 310 14.31 9.65 18.51
N CYS A 311 13.46 8.90 17.81
CA CYS A 311 13.79 7.53 17.40
C CYS A 311 15.00 7.49 16.47
N LEU A 312 15.11 8.43 15.52
CA LEU A 312 16.26 8.56 14.64
C LEU A 312 17.55 8.90 15.42
N ILE A 313 17.47 9.80 16.40
CA ILE A 313 18.62 10.16 17.25
C ILE A 313 19.08 8.95 18.07
N LEU A 314 18.15 8.21 18.68
CA LEU A 314 18.46 6.99 19.45
C LEU A 314 18.95 5.83 18.58
N LEU A 315 18.62 5.82 17.29
CA LEU A 315 19.09 4.80 16.36
C LEU A 315 20.60 4.89 16.13
N ILE A 316 21.20 6.09 16.21
CA ILE A 316 22.65 6.31 16.01
C ILE A 316 23.51 5.48 16.99
N PRO A 317 23.35 5.62 18.33
CA PRO A 317 24.12 4.81 19.27
C PRO A 317 23.76 3.31 19.21
N TRP A 318 22.53 2.97 18.83
CA TRP A 318 22.14 1.57 18.63
C TRP A 318 22.86 0.93 17.43
N ILE A 319 23.00 1.67 16.31
CA ILE A 319 23.77 1.21 15.14
C ILE A 319 25.25 1.06 15.51
N ALA A 320 25.82 2.00 16.27
CA ALA A 320 27.21 1.92 16.71
C ALA A 320 27.46 0.66 17.56
N THR A 321 26.61 0.39 18.54
CA THR A 321 26.72 -0.82 19.38
C THR A 321 26.49 -2.11 18.58
N THR A 322 25.59 -2.09 17.59
CA THR A 322 25.39 -3.22 16.67
C THR A 322 26.63 -3.49 15.82
N TYR A 323 27.29 -2.44 15.34
CA TYR A 323 28.53 -2.57 14.58
C TYR A 323 29.64 -3.19 15.42
N ASP A 324 29.82 -2.72 16.65
CA ASP A 324 30.81 -3.28 17.59
C ASP A 324 30.51 -4.77 17.90
N PHE A 325 29.23 -5.09 18.10
CA PHE A 325 28.79 -6.48 18.31
C PHE A 325 29.09 -7.38 17.10
N VAL A 326 28.78 -6.92 15.88
CA VAL A 326 29.08 -7.66 14.64
C VAL A 326 30.59 -7.79 14.41
N ALA A 327 31.39 -6.79 14.80
CA ALA A 327 32.84 -6.85 14.71
C ALA A 327 33.43 -7.87 15.68
N ALA A 328 32.86 -8.03 16.88
CA ALA A 328 33.29 -9.03 17.87
C ALA A 328 32.97 -10.48 17.46
N LEU A 329 32.02 -10.70 16.55
CA LEU A 329 31.66 -12.03 16.05
C LEU A 329 32.56 -12.54 14.90
N LYS A 330 33.39 -11.69 14.31
CA LYS A 330 34.30 -12.03 13.20
C LYS A 330 35.66 -12.48 13.71
#